data_AF-A0A137T028-F1
#
_entry.id   AF-A0A137T028-F1
#
_cell.length_a   1.000
_cell.length_b   1.000
_cell.length_c   1.000
_cell.angle_alpha   90.00
_cell.angle_beta   90.00
_cell.angle_gamma   90.00
#
_symmetry.space_group_name_H-M   'P 1'
#
loop_
_entity.id
_entity.type
_entity.pdbx_description
1 polymer ?
#
loop_
_entity_poly.entity_id
_entity_poly.type
_entity_poly.pdbx_seq_one_letter_code
_entity_poly.pdbx_strand_id
1 'polypeptide(L)'
;MKLPKLLVLSILFLSFCACNAGKDRRSLTKPILQSEYTDNKEETDAPIAYNDYEQQHSDDFNYLPKDAQGTPAIILKREGYTASYNPTTKQPNWVAWQLSREHTTGPVKRNGVKFQPDNEVDNPVDTYDYMQSGFDRGHMCPAADNKWSETAMEQCFLMTNICPQLHTLNSGLWNSLENQCRNWAREYGKIYIVSGPIFTRGQHRTIGKHKVIVPIAFFKVVLCMEDTPRAIGWVVKNTVEKGHKKTEFVNTIDQVERITGIDFFPELPDNIENKVEGEANFSQF
;
A
#
# COMPACT_ATOMS: atom_id res chain seq x y z
N MET A 1 -4.81 56.70 -37.77
CA MET A 1 -5.52 56.85 -36.48
C MET A 1 -5.03 55.77 -35.53
N LYS A 2 -4.35 56.17 -34.45
CA LYS A 2 -3.76 55.28 -33.43
C LYS A 2 -4.74 55.20 -32.24
N LEU A 3 -5.09 53.99 -31.78
CA LEU A 3 -5.76 53.78 -30.48
C LEU A 3 -4.70 53.41 -29.43
N PRO A 4 -4.72 54.00 -28.21
CA PRO A 4 -3.80 53.62 -27.15
C PRO A 4 -4.36 52.53 -26.22
N LYS A 5 -3.43 51.75 -25.66
CA LYS A 5 -3.62 50.74 -24.61
C LYS A 5 -3.97 51.41 -23.28
N LEU A 6 -4.93 50.86 -22.52
CA LEU A 6 -5.15 51.22 -21.13
C LEU A 6 -4.68 50.08 -20.22
N LEU A 7 -3.67 50.38 -19.40
CA LEU A 7 -3.09 49.57 -18.35
C LEU A 7 -3.82 49.93 -17.05
N VAL A 8 -4.43 48.98 -16.35
CA VAL A 8 -5.02 49.22 -15.01
C VAL A 8 -4.10 48.60 -13.96
N LEU A 9 -3.49 49.48 -13.17
CA LEU A 9 -2.61 49.22 -12.03
C LEU A 9 -3.47 49.22 -10.76
N SER A 10 -3.55 48.11 -10.03
CA SER A 10 -4.26 48.02 -8.75
C SER A 10 -3.31 48.36 -7.60
N ILE A 11 -3.57 49.47 -6.92
CA ILE A 11 -2.78 50.00 -5.80
C ILE A 11 -3.31 49.42 -4.47
N LEU A 12 -2.39 48.90 -3.66
CA LEU A 12 -2.58 48.51 -2.25
C LEU A 12 -3.05 49.70 -1.40
N PHE A 13 -4.01 49.46 -0.49
CA PHE A 13 -4.22 50.31 0.67
C PHE A 13 -3.88 49.55 1.95
N LEU A 14 -2.78 49.97 2.61
CA LEU A 14 -2.50 49.69 4.02
C LEU A 14 -3.37 50.60 4.89
N SER A 15 -3.97 50.05 5.94
CA SER A 15 -4.49 50.83 7.07
C SER A 15 -3.72 50.43 8.33
N PHE A 16 -2.92 51.35 8.84
CA PHE A 16 -2.32 51.32 10.17
C PHE A 16 -3.30 51.97 11.17
N CYS A 17 -3.58 51.30 12.27
CA CYS A 17 -4.03 51.94 13.50
C CYS A 17 -3.28 51.30 14.68
N ALA A 18 -2.69 52.14 15.52
CA ALA A 18 -1.73 51.76 16.56
C ALA A 18 -2.25 52.06 17.97
N CYS A 19 -1.90 51.16 18.90
CA CYS A 19 -1.72 51.33 20.36
C CYS A 19 -2.98 51.60 21.23
N ASN A 20 -3.16 51.10 22.46
CA ASN A 20 -2.20 50.55 23.44
C ASN A 20 -2.92 49.75 24.57
N ALA A 21 -2.20 48.80 25.15
CA ALA A 21 -2.21 48.29 26.54
C ALA A 21 -3.51 48.19 27.38
N GLY A 22 -3.85 46.96 27.79
CA GLY A 22 -4.67 46.65 28.96
C GLY A 22 -4.39 45.25 29.48
N LYS A 23 -3.80 45.14 30.69
CA LYS A 23 -3.62 43.90 31.45
C LYS A 23 -4.98 43.41 31.92
N ASP A 24 -5.30 42.12 31.73
CA ASP A 24 -6.25 41.44 32.60
C ASP A 24 -5.90 39.95 32.76
N ARG A 25 -5.25 39.64 33.89
CA ARG A 25 -5.38 38.35 34.56
C ARG A 25 -6.58 38.47 35.48
N ARG A 26 -7.69 37.79 35.17
CA ARG A 26 -8.68 37.42 36.19
C ARG A 26 -9.31 36.08 35.87
N SER A 27 -9.03 35.15 36.79
CA SER A 27 -9.73 33.91 37.06
C SER A 27 -11.25 34.13 37.09
N LEU A 28 -11.98 33.31 36.32
CA LEU A 28 -13.39 33.03 36.55
C LEU A 28 -13.56 31.51 36.55
N THR A 29 -13.28 30.93 37.71
CA THR A 29 -13.83 29.66 38.17
C THR A 29 -15.29 29.87 38.54
N LYS A 30 -16.18 28.99 38.08
CA LYS A 30 -17.30 28.40 38.83
C LYS A 30 -17.96 27.28 38.00
N PRO A 31 -18.55 26.27 38.67
CA PRO A 31 -18.47 24.87 38.25
C PRO A 31 -19.76 24.44 37.55
N ILE A 32 -19.62 23.57 36.54
CA ILE A 32 -20.76 22.84 35.99
C ILE A 32 -20.89 21.54 36.79
N LEU A 33 -22.11 21.32 37.25
CA LEU A 33 -22.56 20.23 38.10
C LEU A 33 -22.02 18.86 37.65
N GLN A 34 -21.39 18.21 38.62
CA GLN A 34 -21.01 16.82 38.62
C GLN A 34 -22.29 15.98 38.76
N SER A 35 -22.79 15.42 37.66
CA SER A 35 -23.69 14.27 37.75
C SER A 35 -22.82 13.05 38.02
N GLU A 36 -22.97 12.48 39.21
CA GLU A 36 -22.42 11.18 39.58
C GLU A 36 -22.98 10.12 38.65
N TYR A 37 -22.21 9.76 37.62
CA TYR A 37 -22.36 8.47 36.95
C TYR A 37 -21.47 7.49 37.70
N THR A 38 -22.10 6.62 38.47
CA THR A 38 -21.45 5.48 39.12
C THR A 38 -20.89 4.56 38.05
N ASP A 39 -19.56 4.53 37.96
CA ASP A 39 -18.80 3.57 37.17
C ASP A 39 -18.91 2.20 37.84
N ASN A 40 -19.84 1.39 37.34
CA ASN A 40 -19.84 -0.06 37.52
C ASN A 40 -19.55 -0.67 36.15
N LYS A 41 -18.29 -0.62 35.71
CA LYS A 41 -17.78 -1.61 34.78
C LYS A 41 -16.94 -2.59 35.58
N GLU A 42 -17.49 -3.78 35.73
CA GLU A 42 -16.72 -4.97 36.04
C GLU A 42 -15.55 -5.06 35.06
N GLU A 43 -14.36 -4.99 35.65
CA GLU A 43 -13.08 -5.22 35.02
C GLU A 43 -12.98 -6.72 34.74
N THR A 44 -13.51 -7.15 33.59
CA THR A 44 -13.26 -8.50 33.06
C THR A 44 -13.05 -8.43 31.56
N ASP A 45 -11.89 -7.95 31.14
CA ASP A 45 -11.26 -8.50 29.95
C ASP A 45 -9.77 -8.66 30.28
N ALA A 46 -9.43 -9.89 30.70
CA ALA A 46 -8.05 -10.32 30.69
C ALA A 46 -7.50 -10.11 29.27
N PRO A 47 -6.25 -9.65 29.09
CA PRO A 47 -5.66 -9.65 27.77
C PRO A 47 -5.68 -11.09 27.28
N ILE A 48 -6.42 -11.36 26.20
CA ILE A 48 -6.29 -12.64 25.50
C ILE A 48 -4.79 -12.75 25.21
N ALA A 49 -4.14 -13.73 25.83
CA ALA A 49 -2.71 -13.93 25.64
C ALA A 49 -2.51 -14.18 24.14
N TYR A 50 -1.67 -13.37 23.48
CA TYR A 50 -1.36 -13.51 22.06
C TYR A 50 -1.01 -14.97 21.66
N ASN A 51 -0.44 -15.72 22.61
CA ASN A 51 -0.14 -17.13 22.49
C ASN A 51 -1.37 -18.01 22.20
N ASP A 52 -2.56 -17.68 22.71
CA ASP A 52 -3.80 -18.43 22.43
C ASP A 52 -4.34 -18.16 21.02
N TYR A 53 -4.07 -16.98 20.43
CA TYR A 53 -4.50 -16.66 19.07
C TYR A 53 -3.65 -17.38 18.01
N GLU A 54 -2.31 -17.39 18.18
CA GLU A 54 -1.41 -18.16 17.31
C GLU A 54 -1.66 -19.67 17.38
N GLN A 55 -1.91 -20.21 18.58
CA GLN A 55 -2.10 -21.65 18.76
C GLN A 55 -3.40 -22.15 18.12
N GLN A 56 -4.35 -21.27 17.83
CA GLN A 56 -5.67 -21.62 17.32
C GLN A 56 -5.92 -21.16 15.86
N HIS A 57 -5.15 -20.21 15.31
CA HIS A 57 -5.45 -19.58 13.99
C HIS A 57 -4.24 -19.39 13.05
N SER A 58 -3.06 -19.94 13.33
CA SER A 58 -1.83 -19.61 12.58
C SER A 58 -1.76 -20.07 11.12
N ASP A 59 -2.64 -20.96 10.66
CA ASP A 59 -2.60 -21.49 9.29
C ASP A 59 -3.80 -21.13 8.39
N ASP A 60 -4.87 -20.51 8.92
CA ASP A 60 -6.13 -20.33 8.16
C ASP A 60 -6.75 -18.93 8.26
N PHE A 61 -6.00 -17.94 8.78
CA PHE A 61 -6.44 -16.55 8.76
C PHE A 61 -6.46 -16.00 7.33
N ASN A 62 -7.62 -15.50 6.87
CA ASN A 62 -7.73 -14.88 5.56
C ASN A 62 -7.18 -13.45 5.57
N TYR A 63 -5.94 -13.31 5.12
CA TYR A 63 -5.22 -12.05 5.00
C TYR A 63 -5.59 -11.22 3.77
N LEU A 64 -6.59 -11.64 2.97
CA LEU A 64 -6.90 -10.96 1.72
C LEU A 64 -7.56 -9.59 1.98
N PRO A 65 -7.09 -8.52 1.33
CA PRO A 65 -7.70 -7.20 1.46
C PRO A 65 -9.11 -7.15 0.87
N LYS A 66 -9.87 -6.15 1.31
CA LYS A 66 -11.17 -5.83 0.74
C LYS A 66 -11.08 -4.53 -0.07
N ASP A 67 -11.47 -4.62 -1.34
CA ASP A 67 -11.53 -3.45 -2.22
C ASP A 67 -12.53 -2.41 -1.71
N ALA A 68 -12.25 -1.13 -1.97
CA ALA A 68 -13.18 -0.04 -1.71
C ALA A 68 -14.53 -0.31 -2.42
N GLN A 69 -15.64 0.05 -1.78
CA GLN A 69 -16.98 -0.19 -2.32
C GLN A 69 -17.13 0.39 -3.75
N GLY A 70 -17.60 -0.45 -4.67
CA GLY A 70 -17.83 -0.06 -6.06
C GLY A 70 -16.59 -0.08 -6.96
N THR A 71 -15.43 -0.49 -6.45
CA THR A 71 -14.22 -0.68 -7.26
C THR A 71 -14.40 -1.89 -8.20
N PRO A 72 -14.21 -1.75 -9.52
CA PRO A 72 -14.19 -2.89 -10.42
C PRO A 72 -13.07 -3.87 -10.06
N ALA A 73 -13.44 -5.14 -9.85
CA ALA A 73 -12.53 -6.18 -9.41
C ALA A 73 -12.90 -7.55 -10.01
N ILE A 74 -11.89 -8.29 -10.44
CA ILE A 74 -11.93 -9.71 -10.77
C ILE A 74 -10.89 -10.39 -9.88
N ILE A 75 -11.33 -11.28 -8.99
CA ILE A 75 -10.40 -12.01 -8.12
C ILE A 75 -9.76 -13.15 -8.90
N LEU A 76 -8.44 -13.07 -9.08
CA LEU A 76 -7.61 -14.04 -9.76
C LEU A 76 -6.75 -14.78 -8.74
N LYS A 77 -6.97 -16.07 -8.58
CA LYS A 77 -6.19 -16.93 -7.67
C LYS A 77 -5.08 -17.61 -8.45
N ARG A 78 -3.85 -17.45 -7.97
CA ARG A 78 -2.63 -18.06 -8.50
C ARG A 78 -1.99 -18.86 -7.38
N GLU A 79 -1.08 -19.77 -7.72
CA GLU A 79 -0.41 -20.62 -6.76
C GLU A 79 0.41 -19.81 -5.76
N GLY A 80 1.08 -18.75 -6.22
CA GLY A 80 1.92 -17.91 -5.38
C GLY A 80 1.25 -16.64 -4.84
N TYR A 81 0.07 -16.25 -5.33
CA TYR A 81 -0.59 -15.00 -4.93
C TYR A 81 -2.08 -14.96 -5.30
N THR A 82 -2.83 -14.04 -4.71
CA THR A 82 -4.16 -13.63 -5.17
C THR A 82 -4.12 -12.19 -5.64
N ALA A 83 -4.78 -11.87 -6.74
CA ALA A 83 -4.89 -10.51 -7.27
C ALA A 83 -6.35 -10.08 -7.38
N SER A 84 -6.68 -8.87 -6.92
CA SER A 84 -7.90 -8.16 -7.36
C SER A 84 -7.56 -7.39 -8.62
N TYR A 85 -7.98 -7.88 -9.79
CA TYR A 85 -7.70 -7.25 -11.07
C TYR A 85 -8.77 -6.24 -11.46
N ASN A 86 -8.36 -5.06 -11.90
CA ASN A 86 -9.26 -3.99 -12.33
C ASN A 86 -9.23 -3.84 -13.87
N PRO A 87 -10.30 -4.24 -14.58
CA PRO A 87 -10.36 -4.15 -16.04
C PRO A 87 -10.31 -2.72 -16.58
N THR A 88 -10.65 -1.72 -15.77
CA THR A 88 -10.63 -0.29 -16.14
C THR A 88 -9.20 0.25 -16.15
N THR A 89 -8.41 -0.04 -15.12
CA THR A 89 -7.00 0.40 -15.05
C THR A 89 -6.03 -0.53 -15.79
N LYS A 90 -6.53 -1.73 -16.13
CA LYS A 90 -5.79 -2.84 -16.75
C LYS A 90 -4.67 -3.40 -15.87
N GLN A 91 -4.82 -3.27 -14.55
CA GLN A 91 -3.84 -3.61 -13.53
C GLN A 91 -4.54 -4.15 -12.27
N PRO A 92 -3.82 -4.79 -11.35
CA PRO A 92 -4.40 -5.13 -10.06
C PRO A 92 -4.74 -3.85 -9.25
N ASN A 93 -5.86 -3.86 -8.52
CA ASN A 93 -6.07 -2.96 -7.39
C ASN A 93 -5.06 -3.31 -6.28
N TRP A 94 -4.89 -4.61 -6.03
CA TRP A 94 -3.90 -5.17 -5.12
C TRP A 94 -3.54 -6.60 -5.52
N VAL A 95 -2.34 -7.02 -5.11
CA VAL A 95 -1.86 -8.39 -5.13
C VAL A 95 -1.43 -8.75 -3.72
N ALA A 96 -1.96 -9.85 -3.18
CA ALA A 96 -1.70 -10.32 -1.82
C ALA A 96 -1.08 -11.73 -1.86
N TRP A 97 -0.06 -11.97 -1.04
CA TRP A 97 0.55 -13.28 -0.88
C TRP A 97 1.16 -13.49 0.50
N GLN A 98 1.26 -14.75 0.88
CA GLN A 98 2.03 -15.21 2.03
C GLN A 98 3.46 -15.54 1.58
N LEU A 99 4.44 -14.97 2.25
CA LEU A 99 5.86 -15.27 2.03
C LEU A 99 6.43 -15.99 3.26
N SER A 100 6.65 -17.30 3.14
CA SER A 100 7.36 -18.07 4.16
C SER A 100 8.87 -18.10 3.88
N ARG A 101 9.65 -18.50 4.89
CA ARG A 101 11.10 -18.74 4.81
C ARG A 101 11.43 -19.65 3.62
N GLU A 102 10.66 -20.71 3.43
CA GLU A 102 10.84 -21.72 2.38
C GLU A 102 10.66 -21.11 1.01
N HIS A 103 9.67 -20.21 0.84
CA HIS A 103 9.40 -19.51 -0.41
C HIS A 103 10.55 -18.57 -0.85
N THR A 104 11.40 -18.12 0.08
CA THR A 104 12.53 -17.20 -0.25
C THR A 104 13.68 -17.87 -0.99
N THR A 105 13.65 -19.21 -1.10
CA THR A 105 14.64 -20.02 -1.79
C THR A 105 13.94 -20.96 -2.77
N GLY A 106 14.71 -21.61 -3.64
CA GLY A 106 14.18 -22.63 -4.54
C GLY A 106 14.99 -22.75 -5.83
N PRO A 107 14.84 -23.88 -6.55
CA PRO A 107 15.66 -24.19 -7.71
C PRO A 107 15.19 -23.46 -8.98
N VAL A 108 13.95 -22.96 -9.01
CA VAL A 108 13.34 -22.41 -10.22
C VAL A 108 13.98 -21.08 -10.58
N LYS A 109 14.48 -21.00 -11.81
CA LYS A 109 15.12 -19.80 -12.35
C LYS A 109 14.12 -19.03 -13.19
N ARG A 110 14.08 -17.71 -13.01
CA ARG A 110 13.28 -16.81 -13.86
C ARG A 110 13.75 -16.72 -15.32
N ASN A 111 14.96 -17.18 -15.62
CA ASN A 111 15.54 -17.06 -16.96
C ASN A 111 14.77 -17.94 -17.93
N GLY A 112 14.22 -17.34 -18.98
CA GLY A 112 13.43 -18.05 -20.00
C GLY A 112 11.92 -17.92 -19.82
N VAL A 113 11.46 -17.53 -18.62
CA VAL A 113 10.04 -17.23 -18.38
C VAL A 113 9.69 -15.91 -19.03
N LYS A 114 8.66 -15.91 -19.87
CA LYS A 114 8.22 -14.75 -20.64
C LYS A 114 7.01 -14.11 -19.97
N PHE A 115 6.95 -12.78 -20.00
CA PHE A 115 5.71 -12.07 -19.71
C PHE A 115 4.65 -12.49 -20.72
N GLN A 116 3.46 -12.80 -20.22
CA GLN A 116 2.38 -13.34 -21.05
C GLN A 116 1.02 -12.75 -20.67
N PRO A 117 0.14 -12.52 -21.65
CA PRO A 117 -1.25 -12.14 -21.39
C PRO A 117 -1.93 -13.17 -20.49
N ASP A 118 -2.86 -12.71 -19.66
CA ASP A 118 -3.69 -13.58 -18.82
C ASP A 118 -5.03 -13.83 -19.52
N ASN A 119 -5.25 -15.05 -20.03
CA ASN A 119 -6.46 -15.38 -20.80
C ASN A 119 -7.71 -15.55 -19.94
N GLU A 120 -7.61 -15.44 -18.61
CA GLU A 120 -8.79 -15.42 -17.71
C GLU A 120 -9.49 -14.06 -17.67
N VAL A 121 -8.90 -13.02 -18.27
CA VAL A 121 -9.51 -11.67 -18.34
C VAL A 121 -9.77 -11.24 -19.77
N ASP A 122 -10.84 -10.46 -19.96
CA ASP A 122 -11.18 -9.91 -21.26
C ASP A 122 -10.18 -8.83 -21.71
N ASN A 123 -9.83 -8.89 -22.99
CA ASN A 123 -8.92 -7.95 -23.64
C ASN A 123 -7.60 -7.81 -22.84
N PRO A 124 -6.84 -8.91 -22.69
CA PRO A 124 -5.71 -8.96 -21.79
C PRO A 124 -4.55 -8.11 -22.30
N VAL A 125 -3.92 -7.39 -21.38
CA VAL A 125 -2.69 -6.63 -21.64
C VAL A 125 -1.60 -7.58 -22.11
N ASP A 126 -0.80 -7.14 -23.07
CA ASP A 126 0.32 -7.92 -23.58
C ASP A 126 1.65 -7.16 -23.46
N THR A 127 2.73 -7.81 -23.86
CA THR A 127 4.06 -7.21 -23.77
C THR A 127 4.27 -6.01 -24.70
N TYR A 128 3.50 -5.90 -25.78
CA TYR A 128 3.63 -4.80 -26.75
C TYR A 128 3.09 -3.49 -26.18
N ASP A 129 2.17 -3.53 -25.22
CA ASP A 129 1.71 -2.31 -24.53
C ASP A 129 2.84 -1.55 -23.80
N TYR A 130 3.87 -2.29 -23.38
CA TYR A 130 5.03 -1.75 -22.66
C TYR A 130 6.19 -1.38 -23.57
N MET A 131 6.21 -1.87 -24.82
CA MET A 131 7.31 -1.59 -25.75
C MET A 131 7.42 -0.09 -26.05
N GLN A 132 8.64 0.45 -25.91
CA GLN A 132 8.95 1.87 -26.14
C GLN A 132 8.13 2.85 -25.28
N SER A 133 7.46 2.37 -24.23
CA SER A 133 6.63 3.19 -23.35
C SER A 133 7.45 4.07 -22.38
N GLY A 134 8.70 3.68 -22.13
CA GLY A 134 9.56 4.24 -21.07
C GLY A 134 9.32 3.62 -19.69
N PHE A 135 8.47 2.61 -19.57
CA PHE A 135 8.20 1.89 -18.32
C PHE A 135 8.64 0.44 -18.39
N ASP A 136 9.12 -0.06 -17.26
CA ASP A 136 9.33 -1.49 -17.03
C ASP A 136 7.99 -2.19 -16.77
N ARG A 137 8.00 -3.51 -17.00
CA ARG A 137 6.97 -4.45 -16.52
C ARG A 137 7.25 -4.77 -15.05
N GLY A 138 6.77 -3.89 -14.18
CA GLY A 138 6.96 -3.96 -12.73
C GLY A 138 6.05 -5.00 -12.08
N HIS A 139 6.62 -5.95 -11.33
CA HIS A 139 5.84 -6.97 -10.64
C HIS A 139 5.26 -6.42 -9.34
N MET A 140 4.04 -6.83 -8.98
CA MET A 140 3.53 -6.65 -7.62
C MET A 140 4.00 -7.81 -6.71
N CYS A 141 3.69 -9.06 -7.08
CA CYS A 141 4.31 -10.26 -6.49
C CYS A 141 5.55 -10.66 -7.33
N PRO A 142 6.77 -10.56 -6.78
CA PRO A 142 7.99 -10.68 -7.57
C PRO A 142 8.41 -12.13 -7.83
N ALA A 143 9.06 -12.37 -8.97
CA ALA A 143 9.60 -13.68 -9.33
C ALA A 143 10.55 -14.30 -8.27
N ALA A 144 11.26 -13.46 -7.52
CA ALA A 144 12.17 -13.93 -6.47
C ALA A 144 11.45 -14.56 -5.27
N ASP A 145 10.16 -14.29 -5.09
CA ASP A 145 9.31 -14.84 -4.02
C ASP A 145 8.60 -16.14 -4.46
N ASN A 146 8.77 -16.54 -5.74
CA ASN A 146 8.09 -17.68 -6.37
C ASN A 146 9.07 -18.77 -6.85
N LYS A 147 10.30 -18.80 -6.31
CA LYS A 147 11.35 -19.76 -6.75
C LYS A 147 11.09 -21.21 -6.36
N TRP A 148 10.13 -21.42 -5.48
CA TRP A 148 9.79 -22.71 -4.88
C TRP A 148 8.86 -23.55 -5.77
N SER A 149 8.15 -22.95 -6.73
CA SER A 149 7.29 -23.66 -7.69
C SER A 149 7.47 -23.12 -9.12
N GLU A 150 7.50 -24.01 -10.10
CA GLU A 150 7.54 -23.65 -11.52
C GLU A 150 6.25 -22.96 -11.95
N THR A 151 5.09 -23.46 -11.49
CA THR A 151 3.80 -22.86 -11.78
C THR A 151 3.66 -21.47 -11.16
N ALA A 152 4.04 -21.29 -9.89
CA ALA A 152 4.07 -19.97 -9.26
C ALA A 152 5.02 -18.98 -9.99
N MET A 153 6.20 -19.47 -10.41
CA MET A 153 7.14 -18.67 -11.21
C MET A 153 6.54 -18.25 -12.54
N GLU A 154 5.88 -19.14 -13.28
CA GLU A 154 5.21 -18.77 -14.54
C GLU A 154 4.06 -17.78 -14.32
N GLN A 155 3.24 -18.03 -13.30
CA GLN A 155 2.07 -17.19 -13.00
C GLN A 155 2.45 -15.79 -12.52
N CYS A 156 3.61 -15.58 -11.89
CA CYS A 156 4.04 -14.23 -11.52
C CYS A 156 4.42 -13.36 -12.74
N PHE A 157 4.62 -13.95 -13.93
CA PHE A 157 4.85 -13.24 -15.19
C PHE A 157 3.56 -12.95 -15.99
N LEU A 158 2.38 -13.32 -15.46
CA LEU A 158 1.09 -12.92 -16.05
C LEU A 158 0.91 -11.40 -15.98
N MET A 159 0.44 -10.78 -17.06
CA MET A 159 0.30 -9.33 -17.14
C MET A 159 -0.72 -8.74 -16.13
N THR A 160 -1.57 -9.57 -15.53
CA THR A 160 -2.48 -9.22 -14.42
C THR A 160 -1.76 -8.97 -13.08
N ASN A 161 -0.47 -9.31 -12.97
CA ASN A 161 0.43 -8.98 -11.85
C ASN A 161 1.36 -7.79 -12.15
N ILE A 162 1.24 -7.17 -13.34
CA ILE A 162 2.23 -6.22 -13.87
C ILE A 162 1.68 -4.81 -13.95
N CYS A 163 2.45 -3.84 -13.47
CA CYS A 163 2.16 -2.41 -13.56
C CYS A 163 3.29 -1.64 -14.27
N PRO A 164 3.00 -0.52 -14.98
CA PRO A 164 4.01 0.40 -15.51
C PRO A 164 4.81 1.07 -14.40
N GLN A 165 6.05 0.63 -14.22
CA GLN A 165 6.97 1.19 -13.23
C GLN A 165 8.15 1.88 -13.92
N LEU A 166 8.56 3.06 -13.44
CA LEU A 166 9.80 3.66 -13.92
C LEU A 166 10.98 2.81 -13.50
N HIS A 167 11.97 2.69 -14.40
CA HIS A 167 13.14 1.85 -14.18
C HIS A 167 13.93 2.23 -12.91
N THR A 168 13.98 3.52 -12.57
CA THR A 168 14.64 4.02 -11.36
C THR A 168 14.01 3.47 -10.08
N LEU A 169 12.69 3.39 -10.04
CA LEU A 169 11.94 2.82 -8.94
C LEU A 169 12.06 1.29 -8.93
N ASN A 170 11.71 0.64 -10.05
CA ASN A 170 11.65 -0.82 -10.19
C ASN A 170 12.97 -1.49 -9.81
N SER A 171 14.08 -1.04 -10.40
CA SER A 171 15.42 -1.57 -10.08
C SER A 171 16.05 -1.00 -8.82
N GLY A 172 15.45 0.04 -8.24
CA GLY A 172 15.95 0.78 -7.08
C GLY A 172 15.18 0.44 -5.80
N LEU A 173 14.45 1.43 -5.28
CA LEU A 173 13.76 1.33 -3.99
C LEU A 173 12.76 0.16 -3.94
N TRP A 174 12.06 -0.12 -5.04
CA TRP A 174 11.05 -1.20 -5.08
C TRP A 174 11.67 -2.58 -4.89
N ASN A 175 12.67 -2.94 -5.71
CA ASN A 175 13.46 -4.16 -5.52
C ASN A 175 14.12 -4.21 -4.13
N SER A 176 14.53 -3.05 -3.59
CA SER A 176 15.04 -2.98 -2.23
C SER A 176 13.94 -3.42 -1.22
N LEU A 177 12.72 -2.89 -1.30
CA LEU A 177 11.61 -3.28 -0.43
C LEU A 177 11.29 -4.78 -0.55
N GLU A 178 11.27 -5.32 -1.76
CA GLU A 178 11.08 -6.77 -1.99
C GLU A 178 12.16 -7.61 -1.30
N ASN A 179 13.43 -7.19 -1.35
CA ASN A 179 14.51 -7.87 -0.62
C ASN A 179 14.30 -7.80 0.90
N GLN A 180 13.75 -6.70 1.42
CA GLN A 180 13.45 -6.57 2.84
C GLN A 180 12.36 -7.55 3.28
N CYS A 181 11.29 -7.70 2.49
CA CYS A 181 10.26 -8.70 2.74
C CYS A 181 10.85 -10.11 2.82
N ARG A 182 11.74 -10.49 1.89
CA ARG A 182 12.45 -11.77 1.95
C ARG A 182 13.37 -11.91 3.17
N ASN A 183 13.97 -10.83 3.66
CA ASN A 183 14.76 -10.87 4.89
C ASN A 183 13.84 -11.17 6.08
N TRP A 184 12.71 -10.48 6.20
CA TRP A 184 11.74 -10.69 7.26
C TRP A 184 11.10 -12.07 7.22
N ALA A 185 10.76 -12.60 6.05
CA ALA A 185 10.28 -13.99 5.94
C ALA A 185 11.34 -15.00 6.42
N ARG A 186 12.64 -14.74 6.14
CA ARG A 186 13.74 -15.57 6.66
C ARG A 186 14.02 -15.35 8.13
N GLU A 187 13.65 -14.23 8.72
CA GLU A 187 13.86 -13.95 10.13
C GLU A 187 12.72 -14.53 10.96
N TYR A 188 11.51 -14.10 10.65
CA TYR A 188 10.27 -14.37 11.37
C TYR A 188 9.49 -15.58 10.85
N GLY A 189 10.04 -16.35 9.91
CA GLY A 189 9.41 -17.57 9.38
C GLY A 189 8.32 -17.31 8.35
N LYS A 190 7.38 -16.39 8.59
CA LYS A 190 6.26 -16.10 7.71
C LYS A 190 5.80 -14.64 7.83
N ILE A 191 5.50 -14.02 6.69
CA ILE A 191 4.86 -12.69 6.60
C ILE A 191 3.77 -12.70 5.53
N TYR A 192 2.82 -11.77 5.65
CA TYR A 192 1.76 -11.51 4.68
C TYR A 192 2.03 -10.17 4.01
N ILE A 193 1.93 -10.12 2.68
CA ILE A 193 2.30 -8.95 1.89
C ILE A 193 1.15 -8.59 0.97
N VAL A 194 0.82 -7.31 0.94
CA VAL A 194 -0.12 -6.73 -0.01
C VAL A 194 0.58 -5.62 -0.78
N SER A 195 0.42 -5.58 -2.09
CA SER A 195 1.12 -4.63 -2.95
C SER A 195 0.22 -4.18 -4.10
N GLY A 196 0.27 -2.90 -4.46
CA GLY A 196 -0.56 -2.41 -5.56
C GLY A 196 -0.20 -1.01 -6.03
N PRO A 197 -0.76 -0.60 -7.19
CA PRO A 197 -0.65 0.75 -7.70
C PRO A 197 -1.57 1.74 -6.96
N ILE A 198 -1.21 3.02 -7.01
CA ILE A 198 -2.05 4.14 -6.58
C ILE A 198 -2.29 5.05 -7.78
N PHE A 199 -3.54 5.46 -7.96
CA PHE A 199 -3.98 6.37 -9.00
C PHE A 199 -4.53 7.66 -8.38
N THR A 200 -4.31 8.81 -9.02
CA THR A 200 -5.01 10.06 -8.67
C THR A 200 -6.43 10.07 -9.21
N ARG A 201 -7.26 11.01 -8.74
CA ARG A 201 -8.50 11.34 -9.46
C ARG A 201 -8.14 12.16 -10.71
N GLY A 202 -8.80 11.90 -11.84
CA GLY A 202 -8.72 12.74 -13.04
C GLY A 202 -8.05 12.07 -14.25
N GLN A 203 -7.35 12.86 -15.06
CA GLN A 203 -6.72 12.37 -16.29
C GLN A 203 -5.43 11.61 -16.00
N HIS A 204 -5.26 10.48 -16.66
CA HIS A 204 -4.08 9.65 -16.54
C HIS A 204 -3.35 9.50 -17.86
N ARG A 205 -2.01 9.45 -17.79
CA ARG A 205 -1.21 8.91 -18.89
C ARG A 205 -1.54 7.42 -19.05
N THR A 206 -1.67 6.98 -20.28
CA THR A 206 -1.84 5.56 -20.63
C THR A 206 -0.74 5.11 -21.57
N ILE A 207 -0.42 3.81 -21.56
CA ILE A 207 0.51 3.18 -22.51
C ILE A 207 -0.20 2.11 -23.34
N GLY A 208 0.40 1.79 -24.49
CA GLY A 208 -0.03 0.68 -25.31
C GLY A 208 -1.38 0.83 -26.03
N LYS A 209 -1.75 -0.24 -26.73
CA LYS A 209 -3.03 -0.36 -27.43
C LYS A 209 -4.17 -0.50 -26.43
N HIS A 210 -3.95 -1.22 -25.34
CA HIS A 210 -4.95 -1.51 -24.32
C HIS A 210 -5.18 -0.36 -23.34
N LYS A 211 -4.46 0.76 -23.49
CA LYS A 211 -4.58 1.97 -22.65
C LYS A 211 -4.34 1.70 -21.16
N VAL A 212 -3.29 0.93 -20.86
CA VAL A 212 -2.88 0.64 -19.48
C VAL A 212 -2.55 1.95 -18.77
N ILE A 213 -3.21 2.24 -17.67
CA ILE A 213 -3.03 3.47 -16.91
C ILE A 213 -1.65 3.48 -16.25
N VAL A 214 -0.94 4.60 -16.26
CA VAL A 214 0.34 4.72 -15.52
C VAL A 214 0.05 5.13 -14.07
N PRO A 215 0.40 4.31 -13.06
CA PRO A 215 0.26 4.66 -11.65
C PRO A 215 1.11 5.87 -11.27
N ILE A 216 0.63 6.70 -10.35
CA ILE A 216 1.39 7.84 -9.82
C ILE A 216 2.28 7.44 -8.64
N ALA A 217 1.91 6.35 -7.96
CA ALA A 217 2.62 5.78 -6.83
C ALA A 217 2.27 4.29 -6.71
N PHE A 218 2.96 3.61 -5.81
CA PHE A 218 2.70 2.23 -5.42
C PHE A 218 2.66 2.17 -3.90
N PHE A 219 1.86 1.24 -3.37
CA PHE A 219 1.91 0.87 -1.99
C PHE A 219 2.44 -0.55 -1.81
N LYS A 220 3.04 -0.79 -0.64
CA LYS A 220 3.30 -2.14 -0.12
C LYS A 220 2.97 -2.14 1.36
N VAL A 221 2.23 -3.13 1.81
CA VAL A 221 1.85 -3.35 3.20
C VAL A 221 2.34 -4.74 3.59
N VAL A 222 2.92 -4.87 4.78
CA VAL A 222 3.44 -6.12 5.32
C VAL A 222 2.89 -6.32 6.72
N LEU A 223 2.39 -7.53 7.00
CA LEU A 223 1.99 -7.99 8.32
C LEU A 223 2.89 -9.17 8.73
N CYS A 224 3.38 -9.13 9.95
CA CYS A 224 4.09 -10.22 10.62
C CYS A 224 3.32 -10.55 11.89
N MET A 225 2.95 -11.83 12.05
CA MET A 225 2.20 -12.32 13.21
C MET A 225 3.09 -13.00 14.25
N GLU A 226 4.36 -13.30 13.90
CA GLU A 226 5.32 -13.99 14.77
C GLU A 226 5.62 -13.18 16.03
N ASP A 227 5.50 -13.84 17.19
CA ASP A 227 5.60 -13.30 18.56
C ASP A 227 4.56 -12.21 18.88
N THR A 228 4.77 -11.01 18.34
CA THR A 228 3.92 -9.85 18.54
C THR A 228 3.52 -9.34 17.17
N PRO A 229 2.21 -9.26 16.87
CA PRO A 229 1.73 -8.72 15.61
C PRO A 229 2.30 -7.33 15.33
N ARG A 230 2.84 -7.15 14.13
CA ARG A 230 3.43 -5.91 13.64
C ARG A 230 3.06 -5.73 12.18
N ALA A 231 2.70 -4.52 11.80
CA ALA A 231 2.47 -4.17 10.40
C ALA A 231 3.23 -2.90 10.01
N ILE A 232 3.49 -2.78 8.71
CA ILE A 232 4.18 -1.62 8.16
C ILE A 232 3.79 -1.40 6.70
N GLY A 233 3.57 -0.14 6.33
CA GLY A 233 3.24 0.29 4.99
C GLY A 233 4.33 1.15 4.35
N TRP A 234 4.31 1.21 3.02
CA TRP A 234 5.01 2.22 2.24
C TRP A 234 4.09 2.79 1.18
N VAL A 235 4.21 4.10 0.92
CA VAL A 235 3.68 4.75 -0.27
C VAL A 235 4.81 5.43 -1.03
N VAL A 236 5.11 4.96 -2.23
CA VAL A 236 6.27 5.37 -3.02
C VAL A 236 5.83 5.90 -4.37
N LYS A 237 6.17 7.15 -4.71
CA LYS A 237 5.85 7.72 -6.03
C LYS A 237 6.53 6.93 -7.15
N ASN A 238 5.84 6.77 -8.29
CA ASN A 238 6.41 6.10 -9.47
C ASN A 238 7.68 6.82 -9.96
N THR A 239 7.81 8.11 -9.67
CA THR A 239 8.93 8.98 -10.08
C THR A 239 10.12 9.00 -9.11
N VAL A 240 10.14 8.15 -8.08
CA VAL A 240 11.27 8.12 -7.14
C VAL A 240 12.56 7.70 -7.86
N GLU A 241 13.64 8.44 -7.59
CA GLU A 241 14.97 8.18 -8.12
C GLU A 241 15.72 7.13 -7.30
N LYS A 242 16.90 6.71 -7.76
CA LYS A 242 17.74 5.77 -7.01
C LYS A 242 18.41 6.48 -5.83
N GLY A 243 18.72 5.73 -4.77
CA GLY A 243 19.50 6.21 -3.62
C GLY A 243 18.69 6.57 -2.38
N HIS A 244 17.37 6.65 -2.48
CA HIS A 244 16.50 6.87 -1.33
C HIS A 244 16.42 5.66 -0.39
N LYS A 245 16.25 5.92 0.90
CA LYS A 245 16.11 4.89 1.94
C LYS A 245 14.64 4.48 2.12
N LYS A 246 14.41 3.21 2.48
CA LYS A 246 13.07 2.68 2.79
C LYS A 246 12.37 3.46 3.90
N THR A 247 13.14 3.91 4.88
CA THR A 247 12.65 4.63 6.06
C THR A 247 12.03 5.99 5.73
N GLU A 248 12.32 6.56 4.55
CA GLU A 248 11.78 7.85 4.11
C GLU A 248 10.30 7.77 3.68
N PHE A 249 9.78 6.57 3.42
CA PHE A 249 8.44 6.35 2.85
C PHE A 249 7.58 5.45 3.72
N VAL A 250 7.91 5.31 5.01
CA VAL A 250 7.16 4.47 5.95
C VAL A 250 5.82 5.12 6.28
N ASN A 251 4.77 4.31 6.27
CA ASN A 251 3.41 4.68 6.58
C ASN A 251 2.80 3.67 7.55
N THR A 252 1.85 4.13 8.37
CA THR A 252 0.94 3.25 9.11
C THR A 252 -0.05 2.62 8.14
N ILE A 253 -0.69 1.52 8.51
CA ILE A 253 -1.69 0.88 7.63
C ILE A 253 -2.87 1.84 7.43
N ASP A 254 -3.37 2.48 8.50
CA ASP A 254 -4.39 3.53 8.44
C ASP A 254 -4.12 4.61 7.38
N GLN A 255 -2.85 4.99 7.20
CA GLN A 255 -2.46 5.99 6.22
C GLN A 255 -2.57 5.43 4.80
N VAL A 256 -2.15 4.19 4.59
CA VAL A 256 -2.28 3.51 3.29
C VAL A 256 -3.75 3.33 2.95
N GLU A 257 -4.59 2.86 3.88
CA GLU A 257 -6.04 2.71 3.69
C GLU A 257 -6.71 4.02 3.32
N ARG A 258 -6.38 5.11 4.00
CA ARG A 258 -6.93 6.44 3.69
C ARG A 258 -6.57 6.92 2.28
N ILE A 259 -5.46 6.44 1.73
CA ILE A 259 -4.98 6.77 0.38
C ILE A 259 -5.63 5.86 -0.66
N THR A 260 -5.74 4.56 -0.39
CA THR A 260 -6.17 3.54 -1.36
C THR A 260 -7.67 3.27 -1.32
N GLY A 261 -8.30 3.47 -0.17
CA GLY A 261 -9.65 2.99 0.15
C GLY A 261 -9.74 1.48 0.34
N ILE A 262 -8.61 0.77 0.29
CA ILE A 262 -8.53 -0.67 0.54
C ILE A 262 -8.48 -0.87 2.05
N ASP A 263 -9.24 -1.86 2.51
CA ASP A 263 -9.30 -2.32 3.90
C ASP A 263 -8.37 -3.55 4.02
N PHE A 264 -7.27 -3.42 4.78
CA PHE A 264 -6.19 -4.40 4.83
C PHE A 264 -6.31 -5.31 6.05
N PHE A 265 -6.17 -6.63 5.84
CA PHE A 265 -6.28 -7.62 6.93
C PHE A 265 -7.62 -7.57 7.73
N PRO A 266 -8.78 -7.39 7.07
CA PRO A 266 -10.07 -7.05 7.70
C PRO A 266 -10.66 -8.14 8.60
N GLU A 267 -10.07 -9.34 8.62
CA GLU A 267 -10.52 -10.43 9.49
C GLU A 267 -9.76 -10.45 10.83
N LEU A 268 -8.73 -9.60 11.01
CA LEU A 268 -8.02 -9.53 12.28
C LEU A 268 -8.99 -9.06 13.37
N PRO A 269 -8.86 -9.54 14.62
CA PRO A 269 -9.66 -9.01 15.72
C PRO A 269 -9.41 -7.51 15.86
N ASP A 270 -10.47 -6.71 16.05
CA ASP A 270 -10.39 -5.25 16.09
C ASP A 270 -9.27 -4.74 17.01
N ASN A 271 -9.03 -5.39 18.16
CA ASN A 271 -7.98 -4.96 19.08
C ASN A 271 -6.55 -5.19 18.53
N ILE A 272 -6.34 -6.23 17.73
CA ILE A 272 -5.07 -6.51 17.05
C ILE A 272 -4.94 -5.57 15.85
N GLU A 273 -5.98 -5.48 15.02
CA GLU A 273 -6.06 -4.60 13.85
C GLU A 273 -5.74 -3.15 14.24
N ASN A 274 -6.51 -2.54 15.14
CA ASN A 274 -6.28 -1.16 15.62
C ASN A 274 -4.86 -0.92 16.15
N LYS A 275 -4.24 -1.95 16.75
CA LYS A 275 -2.86 -1.85 17.26
C LYS A 275 -1.84 -1.87 16.13
N VAL A 276 -1.95 -2.83 15.20
CA VAL A 276 -0.97 -2.98 14.11
C VAL A 276 -1.12 -1.91 13.05
N GLU A 277 -2.32 -1.35 12.88
CA GLU A 277 -2.60 -0.37 11.85
C GLU A 277 -2.27 1.06 12.22
N GLY A 278 -2.29 1.39 13.51
CA GLY A 278 -1.98 2.72 14.03
C GLY A 278 -0.49 3.01 14.23
N GLU A 279 0.38 2.00 14.20
CA GLU A 279 1.82 2.14 14.42
C GLU A 279 2.63 1.87 13.14
N ALA A 280 3.70 2.64 12.93
CA ALA A 280 4.64 2.40 11.85
C ALA A 280 6.07 2.59 12.34
N ASN A 281 6.66 1.50 12.78
CA ASN A 281 8.02 1.53 13.31
C ASN A 281 8.90 0.53 12.58
N PHE A 282 9.72 1.05 11.66
CA PHE A 282 10.67 0.23 10.91
C PHE A 282 11.69 -0.47 11.82
N SER A 283 11.99 0.06 13.01
CA SER A 283 12.94 -0.57 13.93
C SER A 283 12.33 -1.67 14.80
N GLN A 284 11.01 -1.84 14.77
CA GLN A 284 10.34 -2.99 15.40
C GLN A 284 10.34 -4.21 14.48
N PHE A 285 10.87 -4.06 13.27
CA PHE A 285 11.03 -5.08 12.24
C PHE A 285 12.51 -5.39 11.97
#